data_AF-A0A9E4P9W6-F1
#
_entry.id   AF-A0A9E4P9W6-F1
#
_cell.length_a   1.000
_cell.length_b   1.000
_cell.length_c   1.000
_cell.angle_alpha   90.00
_cell.angle_beta   90.00
_cell.angle_gamma   90.00
#
_symmetry.space_group_name_H-M   'P 1'
#
loop_
_entity.id
_entity.type
_entity.pdbx_description
1 polymer ?
#
loop_
_entity_poly.entity_id
_entity_poly.type
_entity_poly.pdbx_seq_one_letter_code
_entity_poly.pdbx_strand_id
1 'polypeptide(L)'
;PSRTVVALGADEESEEGVYRSHPELAQLLRTDIRALVVGHRHGGRLLQHLPPRPARIHGFVYQAKPEQVREFTETLDFLAYLVRGAPPASDDATAACLRLAGQAHPDQRAFLVRAGKALAGLLAQDSQRLHVLLQMVGP
;
A
#
# COMPACT_ATOMS: atom_id res chain seq x y z
N PRO A 1 22.02 -15.37 25.31
CA PRO A 1 22.88 -14.18 25.13
C PRO A 1 22.02 -12.94 24.85
N SER A 2 21.66 -12.21 25.91
CA SER A 2 20.81 -11.02 25.84
C SER A 2 21.66 -9.78 25.57
N ARG A 3 21.75 -9.36 24.31
CA ARG A 3 22.26 -8.05 23.96
C ARG A 3 21.11 -7.05 24.06
N THR A 4 21.18 -6.12 25.00
CA THR A 4 20.20 -5.04 25.12
C THR A 4 20.28 -4.18 23.86
N VAL A 5 19.14 -3.91 23.22
CA VAL A 5 19.06 -3.00 22.08
C VAL A 5 19.42 -1.60 22.58
N VAL A 6 20.45 -0.99 22.00
CA VAL A 6 20.88 0.39 22.29
C VAL A 6 20.49 1.24 21.08
N ALA A 7 19.80 2.35 21.32
CA ALA A 7 19.50 3.32 20.27
C ALA A 7 20.80 4.06 19.91
N LEU A 8 21.29 3.87 18.68
CA LEU A 8 22.56 4.43 18.20
C LEU A 8 22.44 5.87 17.66
N GLY A 9 21.22 6.41 17.59
CA GLY A 9 20.96 7.77 17.09
C GLY A 9 20.73 8.82 18.18
N ALA A 10 21.04 8.53 19.44
CA ALA A 10 20.79 9.46 20.54
C ALA A 10 21.55 10.79 20.39
N ASP A 11 22.72 10.75 19.76
CA ASP A 11 23.61 11.91 19.56
C ASP A 11 23.60 12.42 18.10
N GLU A 12 22.68 11.93 17.26
CA GLU A 12 22.60 12.26 15.83
C GLU A 12 21.42 13.18 15.53
N GLU A 13 21.64 14.20 14.70
CA GLU A 13 20.60 15.20 14.34
C GLU A 13 19.60 14.70 13.29
N SER A 14 19.86 13.54 12.67
CA SER A 14 19.06 12.96 11.58
C SER A 14 19.24 11.46 11.46
N GLU A 15 18.25 10.75 10.90
CA GLU A 15 18.36 9.32 10.58
C GLU A 15 19.54 9.07 9.63
N GLU A 16 19.73 9.92 8.63
CA GLU A 16 20.88 9.86 7.73
C GLU A 16 22.22 10.07 8.45
N GLY A 17 22.25 10.77 9.59
CA GLY A 17 23.40 10.88 10.48
C GLY A 17 23.76 9.54 11.11
N VAL A 18 22.76 8.83 11.64
CA VAL A 18 22.91 7.50 12.25
C VAL A 18 23.53 6.49 11.27
N TYR A 19 23.04 6.44 10.03
CA TYR A 19 23.60 5.52 9.02
C TYR A 19 24.99 5.94 8.52
N ARG A 20 25.35 7.23 8.61
CA ARG A 20 26.72 7.70 8.31
C ARG A 20 27.71 7.32 9.41
N SER A 21 27.32 7.46 10.68
CA SER A 21 28.18 7.10 11.83
C SER A 21 28.26 5.59 12.08
N HIS A 22 27.22 4.84 11.69
CA HIS A 22 27.13 3.38 11.84
C HIS A 22 26.75 2.70 10.52
N PRO A 23 27.65 2.68 9.51
CA PRO A 23 27.37 2.13 8.18
C PRO A 23 27.02 0.63 8.18
N GLU A 24 27.44 -0.13 9.20
CA GLU A 24 27.06 -1.51 9.41
C GLU A 24 25.55 -1.70 9.63
N LEU A 25 24.83 -0.66 10.08
CA LEU A 25 23.38 -0.72 10.23
C LEU A 25 22.68 -0.94 8.91
N ALA A 26 23.21 -0.44 7.80
CA ALA A 26 22.65 -0.70 6.47
C ALA A 26 22.73 -2.18 6.06
N GLN A 27 23.63 -2.96 6.67
CA GLN A 27 23.79 -4.39 6.41
C GLN A 27 23.04 -5.25 7.45
N LEU A 28 22.85 -4.73 8.67
CA LEU A 28 22.24 -5.45 9.80
C LEU A 28 20.73 -5.21 9.91
N LEU A 29 20.29 -3.98 9.70
CA LEU A 29 18.88 -3.60 9.74
C LEU A 29 18.30 -3.73 8.34
N ARG A 30 17.51 -4.78 8.14
CA ARG A 30 16.80 -5.03 6.90
C ARG A 30 15.31 -4.90 7.13
N THR A 31 14.68 -4.01 6.38
CA THR A 31 13.22 -3.95 6.28
C THR A 31 12.76 -4.90 5.19
N ASP A 32 11.99 -5.92 5.56
CA ASP A 32 11.32 -6.79 4.60
C ASP A 32 9.93 -6.25 4.29
N ILE A 33 9.67 -6.01 3.01
CA ILE A 33 8.38 -5.54 2.52
C ILE A 33 7.68 -6.70 1.80
N ARG A 34 6.43 -6.95 2.16
CA ARG A 34 5.54 -7.82 1.39
C ARG A 34 4.62 -6.96 0.54
N ALA A 35 4.56 -7.25 -0.75
CA ALA A 35 3.70 -6.55 -1.68
C ALA A 35 2.68 -7.51 -2.30
N LEU A 36 1.46 -7.02 -2.52
CA LEU A 36 0.43 -7.71 -3.29
C LEU A 36 0.35 -7.08 -4.67
N VAL A 37 0.46 -7.88 -5.72
CA VAL A 37 0.24 -7.42 -7.08
C VAL A 37 -1.27 -7.33 -7.32
N VAL A 38 -1.74 -6.12 -7.60
CA VAL A 38 -3.17 -5.83 -7.83
C VAL A 38 -3.48 -5.45 -9.28
N GLY A 39 -2.45 -5.32 -10.10
CA GLY A 39 -2.57 -4.99 -11.52
C GLY A 39 -1.22 -4.82 -12.20
N HIS A 40 -1.25 -4.59 -13.51
CA HIS A 40 -0.07 -4.36 -14.32
C HIS A 40 -0.38 -3.53 -15.58
N ARG A 41 0.66 -2.99 -16.23
CA ARG A 41 0.53 -2.36 -17.54
C ARG A 41 0.92 -3.32 -18.64
N HIS A 42 0.06 -3.47 -19.65
CA HIS A 42 0.36 -4.26 -20.85
C HIS A 42 -0.14 -3.52 -22.09
N GLY A 43 0.71 -3.35 -23.10
CA GLY A 43 0.35 -2.64 -24.34
C GLY A 43 -0.16 -1.21 -24.09
N GLY A 44 0.42 -0.50 -23.12
CA GLY A 44 0.00 0.86 -22.73
C GLY A 44 -1.23 0.91 -21.82
N ARG A 45 -1.98 -0.17 -21.66
CA ARG A 45 -3.21 -0.22 -20.85
C ARG A 45 -2.93 -0.69 -19.43
N LEU A 46 -3.54 -0.05 -18.44
CA LEU A 46 -3.59 -0.58 -17.08
C LEU A 46 -4.67 -1.65 -16.97
N LEU A 47 -4.29 -2.76 -16.35
CA LEU A 47 -5.12 -3.94 -16.14
C LEU A 47 -5.13 -4.27 -14.64
N GLN A 48 -6.31 -4.38 -14.05
CA GLN A 48 -6.49 -4.69 -12.62
C GLN A 48 -6.66 -6.19 -12.39
N HIS A 49 -5.72 -6.97 -12.93
CA HIS A 49 -5.60 -8.39 -12.66
C HIS A 49 -4.13 -8.80 -12.67
N LEU A 50 -3.85 -10.01 -12.19
CA LEU A 50 -2.50 -10.53 -12.12
C LEU A 50 -1.85 -10.58 -13.52
N PRO A 51 -0.55 -10.22 -13.63
CA PRO A 51 0.20 -10.40 -14.86
C PRO A 51 0.40 -11.90 -15.16
N PRO A 52 0.58 -12.29 -16.44
CA PRO A 52 0.83 -13.68 -16.82
C PRO A 52 2.18 -14.24 -16.34
N ARG A 53 3.05 -13.38 -15.81
CA ARG A 53 4.37 -13.73 -15.26
C ARG A 53 4.59 -12.98 -13.94
N PRO A 54 5.27 -13.58 -12.96
CA PRO A 54 5.58 -12.92 -11.71
C PRO A 54 6.49 -11.70 -11.92
N ALA A 55 6.55 -10.83 -10.91
CA ALA A 55 7.49 -9.72 -10.90
C ALA A 55 8.94 -10.23 -10.96
N ARG A 56 9.83 -9.46 -11.61
CA ARG A 56 11.25 -9.80 -11.71
C ARG A 56 11.91 -9.65 -10.33
N ILE A 57 12.74 -10.63 -9.94
CA ILE A 57 13.41 -10.66 -8.62
C ILE A 57 14.30 -9.43 -8.40
N HIS A 58 14.94 -8.92 -9.47
CA HIS A 58 15.79 -7.72 -9.44
C HIS A 58 15.07 -6.46 -9.96
N GLY A 59 13.74 -6.45 -9.93
CA GLY A 59 12.97 -5.27 -10.28
C GLY A 59 13.04 -4.22 -9.16
N PHE A 60 13.40 -2.99 -9.52
CA PHE A 60 13.29 -1.86 -8.60
C PHE A 60 11.81 -1.47 -8.40
N VAL A 61 11.47 -1.05 -7.19
CA VAL A 61 10.16 -0.52 -6.83
C VAL A 61 10.25 1.00 -6.79
N TYR A 62 9.27 1.67 -7.38
CA TYR A 62 9.19 3.12 -7.44
C TYR A 62 7.83 3.57 -6.91
N GLN A 63 7.79 4.75 -6.30
CA GLN A 63 6.55 5.38 -5.91
C GLN A 63 5.77 5.78 -7.18
N ALA A 64 4.49 5.40 -7.22
CA ALA A 64 3.59 5.82 -8.29
C ALA A 64 3.33 7.33 -8.20
N LYS A 65 3.37 8.02 -9.34
CA LYS A 65 3.01 9.43 -9.43
C LYS A 65 1.49 9.62 -9.27
N PRO A 66 1.00 10.79 -8.83
CA PRO A 66 -0.44 11.04 -8.68
C PRO A 66 -1.25 10.70 -9.94
N GLU A 67 -0.72 10.99 -11.13
CA GLU A 67 -1.39 10.70 -12.40
C GLU A 67 -1.53 9.20 -12.65
N GLN A 68 -0.51 8.41 -12.27
CA GLN A 68 -0.52 6.95 -12.39
C GLN A 68 -1.48 6.32 -11.37
N VAL A 69 -1.55 6.88 -10.15
CA VAL A 69 -2.51 6.45 -9.13
C VAL A 69 -3.93 6.73 -9.60
N ARG A 70 -4.19 7.94 -10.13
CA ARG A 70 -5.49 8.31 -10.69
C ARG A 70 -5.89 7.39 -11.83
N GLU A 71 -5.03 7.21 -12.83
CA GLU A 71 -5.26 6.34 -13.99
C GLU A 71 -5.54 4.90 -13.54
N PHE A 72 -4.73 4.38 -12.61
CA PHE A 72 -4.92 3.02 -12.10
C PHE A 72 -6.24 2.86 -11.37
N THR A 73 -6.71 3.88 -10.66
CA THR A 73 -7.91 3.82 -9.82
C THR A 73 -9.18 4.36 -10.50
N GLU A 74 -9.14 4.55 -11.82
CA GLU A 74 -10.34 4.86 -12.62
C GLU A 74 -11.36 3.73 -12.56
N THR A 75 -10.94 2.47 -12.47
CA THR A 75 -11.80 1.33 -12.08
C THR A 75 -11.39 0.81 -10.70
N LEU A 76 -12.21 -0.06 -10.10
CA LEU A 76 -12.04 -0.49 -8.70
C LEU A 76 -11.98 -2.02 -8.55
N ASP A 77 -11.81 -2.76 -9.64
CA ASP A 77 -11.71 -4.22 -9.67
C ASP A 77 -10.52 -4.72 -8.83
N PHE A 78 -9.46 -3.91 -8.73
CA PHE A 78 -8.27 -4.20 -7.93
C PHE A 78 -8.57 -4.37 -6.43
N LEU A 79 -9.67 -3.76 -5.94
CA LEU A 79 -10.09 -3.86 -4.54
C LEU A 79 -10.33 -5.30 -4.12
N ALA A 80 -10.83 -6.14 -5.03
CA ALA A 80 -11.08 -7.54 -4.75
C ALA A 80 -9.79 -8.28 -4.32
N TYR A 81 -8.64 -7.91 -4.90
CA TYR A 81 -7.36 -8.46 -4.49
C TYR A 81 -6.93 -7.95 -3.12
N LEU A 82 -7.09 -6.64 -2.85
CA LEU A 82 -6.72 -6.06 -1.57
C LEU A 82 -7.52 -6.65 -0.40
N VAL A 83 -8.85 -6.73 -0.53
CA VAL A 83 -9.69 -7.28 0.56
C VAL A 83 -9.57 -8.79 0.73
N ARG A 84 -9.15 -9.53 -0.31
CA ARG A 84 -8.89 -10.98 -0.24
C ARG A 84 -7.43 -11.31 0.09
N GLY A 85 -6.57 -10.30 0.16
CA GLY A 85 -5.16 -10.46 0.48
C GLY A 85 -4.96 -11.07 1.87
N ALA A 86 -3.85 -11.80 2.04
CA ALA A 86 -3.55 -12.43 3.32
C ALA A 86 -3.26 -11.37 4.41
N PRO A 87 -3.78 -11.54 5.65
CA PRO A 87 -3.45 -10.71 6.82
C PRO A 87 -1.93 -10.65 7.09
N PRO A 88 -1.42 -9.70 7.89
CA PRO A 88 -2.13 -9.01 8.98
C PRO A 88 -2.71 -7.61 8.67
N ALA A 89 -2.35 -6.96 7.56
CA ALA A 89 -2.65 -5.54 7.34
C ALA A 89 -3.47 -5.26 6.06
N SER A 90 -4.29 -6.21 5.59
CA SER A 90 -5.05 -6.05 4.34
C SER A 90 -5.98 -4.83 4.39
N ASP A 91 -6.61 -4.58 5.53
CA ASP A 91 -7.64 -3.55 5.66
C ASP A 91 -7.02 -2.17 5.89
N ASP A 92 -5.95 -2.09 6.69
CA ASP A 92 -5.14 -0.89 6.84
C ASP A 92 -4.51 -0.46 5.51
N ALA A 93 -3.94 -1.42 4.77
CA ALA A 93 -3.38 -1.18 3.44
C ALA A 93 -4.46 -0.75 2.45
N THR A 94 -5.66 -1.35 2.51
CA THR A 94 -6.80 -0.94 1.68
C THR A 94 -7.23 0.48 2.02
N ALA A 95 -7.37 0.81 3.29
CA ALA A 95 -7.78 2.14 3.73
C ALA A 95 -6.74 3.21 3.35
N ALA A 96 -5.45 2.92 3.58
CA ALA A 96 -4.35 3.79 3.16
C ALA A 96 -4.31 3.99 1.64
N CYS A 97 -4.49 2.92 0.88
CA CYS A 97 -4.57 2.98 -0.58
C CYS A 97 -5.73 3.87 -1.04
N LEU A 98 -6.91 3.75 -0.44
CA LEU A 98 -8.07 4.57 -0.79
C LEU A 98 -7.90 6.05 -0.41
N ARG A 99 -7.27 6.36 0.72
CA ARG A 99 -6.93 7.75 1.09
C ARG A 99 -5.96 8.37 0.08
N LEU A 100 -4.89 7.65 -0.26
CA LEU A 100 -3.89 8.08 -1.25
C LEU A 100 -4.53 8.26 -2.65
N ALA A 101 -5.35 7.31 -3.07
CA ALA A 101 -6.05 7.40 -4.35
C ALA A 101 -7.04 8.57 -4.36
N GLY A 102 -7.81 8.77 -3.28
CA GLY A 102 -8.74 9.88 -3.15
C GLY A 102 -8.07 11.25 -3.35
N GLN A 103 -6.85 11.43 -2.82
CA GLN A 103 -6.06 12.67 -3.00
C GLN A 103 -5.59 12.88 -4.45
N ALA A 104 -5.47 11.81 -5.25
CA ALA A 104 -5.08 11.88 -6.65
C ALA A 104 -6.25 12.19 -7.60
N HIS A 105 -7.50 12.08 -7.13
CA HIS A 105 -8.70 12.38 -7.92
C HIS A 105 -9.17 13.83 -7.71
N PRO A 106 -9.68 14.51 -8.76
CA PRO A 106 -10.18 15.89 -8.63
C PRO A 106 -11.31 16.07 -7.60
N ASP A 107 -12.18 15.05 -7.47
CA ASP A 107 -13.21 14.99 -6.45
C ASP A 107 -12.96 13.77 -5.55
N GLN A 108 -12.21 14.01 -4.48
CA GLN A 108 -11.89 13.01 -3.46
C GLN A 108 -13.15 12.37 -2.87
N ARG A 109 -14.19 13.16 -2.61
CA ARG A 109 -15.41 12.66 -1.96
C ARG A 109 -16.16 11.73 -2.91
N ALA A 110 -16.34 12.12 -4.17
CA ALA A 110 -16.98 11.27 -5.17
C ALA A 110 -16.20 9.97 -5.38
N PHE A 111 -14.87 10.03 -5.42
CA PHE A 111 -14.02 8.84 -5.49
C PHE A 111 -14.25 7.90 -4.30
N LEU A 112 -14.19 8.42 -3.07
CA LEU A 112 -14.34 7.61 -1.84
C LEU A 112 -15.75 7.01 -1.71
N VAL A 113 -16.80 7.73 -2.12
CA VAL A 113 -18.17 7.18 -2.16
C VAL A 113 -18.27 6.01 -3.14
N ARG A 114 -17.65 6.13 -4.32
CA ARG A 114 -17.61 5.06 -5.32
C ARG A 114 -16.83 3.84 -4.81
N ALA A 115 -15.69 4.07 -4.16
CA ALA A 115 -14.90 3.03 -3.51
C ALA A 115 -15.69 2.32 -2.39
N GLY A 116 -16.37 3.08 -1.52
CA GLY A 116 -17.19 2.52 -0.46
C GLY A 116 -18.33 1.63 -0.99
N LYS A 117 -18.99 2.04 -2.08
CA LYS A 117 -20.01 1.21 -2.75
C LYS A 117 -19.42 -0.09 -3.30
N ALA A 118 -18.24 -0.04 -3.91
CA ALA A 118 -17.55 -1.24 -4.40
C ALA A 118 -17.18 -2.20 -3.24
N LEU A 119 -16.66 -1.67 -2.15
CA LEU A 119 -16.35 -2.44 -0.93
C LEU A 119 -17.60 -3.09 -0.33
N ALA A 120 -18.74 -2.38 -0.31
CA ALA A 120 -19.99 -2.95 0.17
C ALA A 120 -20.43 -4.18 -0.64
N GLY A 121 -20.18 -4.19 -1.95
CA GLY A 121 -20.40 -5.38 -2.78
C GLY A 121 -19.41 -6.51 -2.46
N LEU A 122 -18.14 -6.20 -2.28
CA LEU A 122 -17.08 -7.20 -2.02
C LEU A 122 -17.18 -7.83 -0.62
N LEU A 123 -17.65 -7.07 0.36
CA LEU A 123 -17.79 -7.47 1.77
C LEU A 123 -19.26 -7.64 2.18
N ALA A 124 -20.14 -7.95 1.23
CA ALA A 124 -21.58 -8.08 1.49
C ALA A 124 -21.93 -9.10 2.59
N GLN A 125 -21.09 -10.12 2.78
CA GLN A 125 -21.25 -11.17 3.81
C GLN A 125 -20.49 -10.87 5.10
N ASP A 126 -19.75 -9.76 5.16
CA ASP A 126 -18.91 -9.36 6.30
C ASP A 126 -19.12 -7.88 6.61
N SER A 127 -20.33 -7.56 7.10
CA SER A 127 -20.75 -6.20 7.40
C SER A 127 -19.92 -5.56 8.51
N GLN A 128 -19.42 -6.36 9.47
CA GLN A 128 -18.56 -5.88 10.54
C GLN A 128 -17.22 -5.40 9.98
N ARG A 129 -16.56 -6.19 9.14
CA ARG A 129 -15.30 -5.80 8.50
C ARG A 129 -15.48 -4.59 7.59
N LEU A 130 -16.56 -4.55 6.81
CA LEU A 130 -16.91 -3.39 5.99
C LEU A 130 -17.02 -2.12 6.84
N HIS A 131 -17.73 -2.17 7.96
CA HIS A 131 -17.90 -1.02 8.85
C HIS A 131 -16.55 -0.49 9.35
N VAL A 132 -15.70 -1.37 9.87
CA VAL A 132 -14.36 -1.01 10.36
C VAL A 132 -13.51 -0.40 9.24
N LEU A 133 -13.51 -1.02 8.06
CA LEU A 133 -12.75 -0.54 6.91
C LEU A 133 -13.23 0.84 6.43
N LEU A 134 -14.53 1.10 6.43
CA LEU A 134 -15.06 2.43 6.09
C LEU A 134 -14.70 3.50 7.13
N GLN A 135 -14.67 3.15 8.42
CA GLN A 135 -14.19 4.06 9.47
C GLN A 135 -12.71 4.42 9.28
N MET A 136 -11.88 3.49 8.82
CA MET A 136 -10.47 3.77 8.53
C MET A 136 -10.27 4.63 7.27
N VAL A 137 -11.22 4.61 6.33
CA VAL A 137 -11.15 5.39 5.08
C VAL A 137 -11.64 6.82 5.27
N GLY A 138 -12.67 7.02 6.10
CA GLY A 138 -13.17 8.34 6.49
C GLY A 138 -12.14 9.13 7.31
N PRO A 139 -12.36 10.44 7.50
CA PRO A 139 -11.63 11.18 8.54
C PRO A 139 -11.88 10.58 9.92
#